data_AF-A0A351J2U0-F1
#
_entry.id   AF-A0A351J2U0-F1
#
_cell.length_a   1.000
_cell.length_b   1.000
_cell.length_c   1.000
_cell.angle_alpha   90.00
_cell.angle_beta   90.00
_cell.angle_gamma   90.00
#
_symmetry.space_group_name_H-M   'P 1'
#
loop_
_entity.id
_entity.type
_entity.pdbx_description
1 polymer ?
#
loop_
_entity_poly.entity_id
_entity_poly.type
_entity_poly.pdbx_seq_one_letter_code
_entity_poly.pdbx_strand_id
1 'polypeptide(L)'
;MAQKPFLEKFYSYQPEGEKKKILLALRSYTLSVDTAQRRMMITFSLDKIVDKAVLYEIEKDLCEIYQPHDCYIVPNYPSHLFSQQYLPHLIFELKRRTAVANGFFANSTAFYDENGGIFTVRLNNPLEQLPKDAGCEDILREIIQTEFNLQVRVQIQASGTFDAEKYFREHNTNTIRVALPPEKPAPVIRSALSEETAPAVINEDAPHIVIAGKMEFNISAPELIYGKS
;
A
#
# COMPACT_ATOMS: atom_id res chain seq x y z
N MET A 1 -30.71 3.36 21.89
CA MET A 1 -31.13 2.10 21.23
C MET A 1 -30.09 1.05 21.57
N ALA A 2 -30.47 -0.09 22.14
CA ALA A 2 -29.53 -1.19 22.41
C ALA A 2 -29.10 -1.80 21.07
N GLN A 3 -27.80 -1.86 20.82
CA GLN A 3 -27.27 -2.41 19.58
C GLN A 3 -27.31 -3.95 19.68
N LYS A 4 -27.78 -4.62 18.63
CA LYS A 4 -27.78 -6.09 18.59
C LYS A 4 -26.33 -6.61 18.64
N PRO A 5 -26.04 -7.70 19.39
CA PRO A 5 -24.74 -8.34 19.42
C PRO A 5 -24.18 -8.57 18.01
N PHE A 6 -22.87 -8.40 17.84
CA PHE A 6 -22.22 -8.47 16.52
C PHE A 6 -22.55 -9.77 15.77
N LEU A 7 -22.48 -10.91 16.45
CA LEU A 7 -22.74 -12.24 15.88
C LEU A 7 -24.21 -12.48 15.49
N GLU A 8 -25.17 -11.73 16.05
CA GLU A 8 -26.56 -11.81 15.59
C GLU A 8 -26.74 -11.12 14.24
N LYS A 9 -25.99 -10.04 14.00
CA LYS A 9 -26.01 -9.33 12.71
C LYS A 9 -25.25 -10.11 11.65
N PHE A 10 -24.10 -10.68 12.02
CA PHE A 10 -23.26 -11.49 11.15
C PHE A 10 -23.46 -13.00 11.42
N TYR A 11 -24.70 -13.48 11.38
CA TYR A 11 -25.07 -14.85 11.77
C TYR A 11 -24.40 -15.97 10.95
N SER A 12 -24.06 -15.71 9.68
CA SER A 12 -23.32 -16.67 8.84
C SER A 12 -21.85 -16.77 9.21
N TYR A 13 -21.34 -15.84 10.02
CA TYR A 13 -19.95 -15.87 10.48
C TYR A 13 -19.83 -16.65 11.78
N GLN A 14 -19.11 -17.77 11.72
CA GLN A 14 -18.87 -18.68 12.84
C GLN A 14 -17.38 -18.63 13.22
N PRO A 15 -16.93 -17.60 13.96
CA PRO A 15 -15.53 -17.47 14.35
C PRO A 15 -15.14 -18.51 15.40
N GLU A 16 -13.87 -18.90 15.38
CA GLU A 16 -13.26 -19.80 16.36
C GLU A 16 -12.05 -19.15 17.05
N GLY A 17 -11.55 -19.78 18.11
CA GLY A 17 -10.32 -19.36 18.80
C GLY A 17 -10.33 -17.91 19.28
N GLU A 18 -9.24 -17.19 18.99
CA GLU A 18 -9.06 -15.78 19.38
C GLU A 18 -10.07 -14.84 18.72
N LYS A 19 -10.48 -15.09 17.46
CA LYS A 19 -11.49 -14.27 16.76
C LYS A 19 -12.80 -14.23 17.55
N LYS A 20 -13.26 -15.39 18.02
CA LYS A 20 -14.48 -15.51 18.83
C LYS A 20 -14.35 -14.77 20.16
N LYS A 21 -13.21 -14.89 20.83
CA LYS A 21 -12.95 -14.19 22.10
C LYS A 21 -13.04 -12.67 21.93
N ILE A 22 -12.41 -12.13 20.89
CA ILE A 22 -12.45 -10.70 20.58
C ILE A 22 -13.88 -10.23 20.32
N LEU A 23 -14.64 -10.96 19.48
CA LEU A 23 -16.01 -10.58 19.12
C LEU A 23 -16.99 -10.65 20.30
N LEU A 24 -16.79 -11.57 21.25
CA LEU A 24 -17.58 -11.64 22.48
C LEU A 24 -17.17 -10.56 23.50
N ALA A 25 -15.94 -10.05 23.42
CA ALA A 25 -15.43 -8.99 24.29
C ALA A 25 -15.77 -7.57 23.79
N LEU A 26 -16.49 -7.43 22.67
CA LEU A 26 -16.90 -6.13 22.15
C LEU A 26 -17.85 -5.42 23.11
N ARG A 27 -17.50 -4.20 23.49
CA ARG A 27 -18.40 -3.33 24.26
C ARG A 27 -19.53 -2.79 23.38
N SER A 28 -19.19 -2.40 22.16
CA SER A 28 -20.11 -1.97 21.11
C SER A 28 -19.39 -2.03 19.76
N TYR A 29 -20.14 -1.88 18.67
CA TYR A 29 -19.54 -1.66 17.36
C TYR A 29 -20.28 -0.57 16.61
N THR A 30 -19.79 -0.14 15.46
CA THR A 30 -20.57 0.67 14.52
C THR A 30 -20.27 0.15 13.12
N LEU A 31 -21.30 -0.01 12.29
CA LEU A 31 -21.15 -0.47 10.92
C LEU A 31 -21.55 0.66 9.98
N SER A 32 -20.64 1.04 9.09
CA SER A 32 -20.89 1.89 7.94
C SER A 32 -20.71 1.05 6.68
N VAL A 33 -21.68 1.13 5.75
CA VAL A 33 -21.64 0.40 4.48
C VAL A 33 -21.70 1.41 3.35
N ASP A 34 -20.65 1.43 2.55
CA ASP A 34 -20.59 2.16 1.30
C ASP A 34 -21.06 1.22 0.19
N THR A 35 -22.32 1.37 -0.22
CA THR A 35 -22.93 0.51 -1.25
C THR A 35 -22.36 0.76 -2.64
N ALA A 36 -21.87 1.97 -2.92
CA ALA A 36 -21.29 2.31 -4.21
C ALA A 36 -19.94 1.61 -4.42
N GLN A 37 -19.08 1.63 -3.39
CA GLN A 37 -17.79 0.94 -3.45
C GLN A 37 -17.83 -0.49 -2.92
N ARG A 38 -19.00 -0.96 -2.46
CA ARG A 38 -19.18 -2.25 -1.77
C ARG A 38 -18.21 -2.44 -0.62
N ARG A 39 -18.00 -1.39 0.20
CA ARG A 39 -17.07 -1.44 1.33
C ARG A 39 -17.79 -1.43 2.65
N MET A 40 -17.31 -2.24 3.59
CA MET A 40 -17.75 -2.23 4.99
C MET A 40 -16.66 -1.60 5.86
N MET A 41 -17.05 -0.63 6.67
CA MET A 41 -16.19 -0.04 7.70
C MET A 41 -16.84 -0.32 9.05
N ILE A 42 -16.10 -0.99 9.93
CA ILE A 42 -16.59 -1.45 11.23
C ILE A 42 -15.71 -0.86 12.32
N THR A 43 -16.29 -0.07 13.21
CA THR A 43 -15.58 0.41 14.39
C THR A 43 -15.85 -0.52 15.56
N PHE A 44 -14.82 -1.06 16.20
CA PHE A 44 -14.93 -1.95 17.37
C PHE A 44 -14.55 -1.24 18.65
N SER A 45 -15.48 -1.08 19.59
CA SER A 45 -15.15 -0.56 20.92
C SER A 45 -14.66 -1.70 21.83
N LEU A 46 -13.40 -1.62 22.24
CA LEU A 46 -12.68 -2.67 22.97
C LEU A 46 -12.02 -2.09 24.23
N ASP A 47 -12.16 -2.76 25.36
CA ASP A 47 -11.54 -2.34 26.63
C ASP A 47 -10.12 -2.91 26.83
N LYS A 48 -9.60 -3.65 25.85
CA LYS A 48 -8.24 -4.22 25.84
C LYS A 48 -7.67 -4.18 24.43
N ILE A 49 -6.36 -3.96 24.34
CA ILE A 49 -5.63 -4.07 23.07
C ILE A 49 -5.72 -5.51 22.57
N VAL A 50 -6.09 -5.66 21.31
CA VAL A 50 -6.11 -6.95 20.60
C VAL A 50 -5.12 -6.93 19.45
N ASP A 51 -4.68 -8.10 19.02
CA ASP A 51 -3.75 -8.20 17.91
C ASP A 51 -4.43 -7.80 16.58
N LYS A 52 -3.81 -6.85 15.87
CA LYS A 52 -4.27 -6.40 14.56
C LYS A 52 -4.24 -7.51 13.51
N ALA A 53 -3.33 -8.47 13.62
CA ALA A 53 -3.32 -9.61 12.72
C ALA A 53 -4.65 -10.37 12.78
N VAL A 54 -5.18 -10.58 13.99
CA VAL A 54 -6.47 -11.26 14.19
C VAL A 54 -7.63 -10.40 13.67
N LEU A 55 -7.57 -9.07 13.84
CA LEU A 55 -8.58 -8.17 13.24
C LEU A 55 -8.62 -8.27 11.72
N TYR A 56 -7.46 -8.33 11.05
CA TYR A 56 -7.39 -8.45 9.59
C TYR A 56 -7.87 -9.83 9.11
N GLU A 57 -7.65 -10.88 9.90
CA GLU A 57 -8.26 -12.17 9.60
C GLU A 57 -9.79 -12.12 9.70
N ILE A 58 -10.35 -11.39 10.66
CA ILE A 58 -11.80 -11.16 10.74
C ILE A 58 -12.28 -10.36 9.52
N GLU A 59 -11.57 -9.29 9.13
CA GLU A 59 -11.86 -8.53 7.89
C GLU A 59 -11.94 -9.47 6.68
N LYS A 60 -10.94 -10.36 6.53
CA LYS A 60 -10.87 -11.34 5.45
C LYS A 60 -12.03 -12.32 5.48
N ASP A 61 -12.33 -12.91 6.64
CA ASP A 61 -13.45 -13.85 6.78
C ASP A 61 -14.79 -13.18 6.40
N LEU A 62 -14.99 -11.93 6.82
CA LEU A 62 -16.20 -11.16 6.48
C LEU A 62 -16.27 -10.87 4.98
N CYS A 63 -15.13 -10.56 4.34
CA CYS A 63 -15.04 -10.43 2.90
C CYS A 63 -15.43 -11.72 2.17
N GLU A 64 -14.95 -12.87 2.62
CA GLU A 64 -15.24 -14.17 2.00
C GLU A 64 -16.72 -14.56 2.13
N ILE A 65 -17.34 -14.32 3.30
CA ILE A 65 -18.71 -14.75 3.60
C ILE A 65 -19.76 -13.82 2.99
N TYR A 66 -19.59 -12.50 3.15
CA TYR A 66 -20.59 -11.51 2.75
C TYR A 66 -20.28 -10.83 1.43
N GLN A 67 -19.12 -11.14 0.82
CA GLN A 67 -18.68 -10.63 -0.47
C GLN A 67 -18.74 -9.10 -0.65
N PRO A 68 -18.36 -8.25 0.33
CA PRO A 68 -17.95 -6.88 0.02
C PRO A 68 -16.69 -6.89 -0.85
N HIS A 69 -16.40 -5.75 -1.49
CA HIS A 69 -15.09 -5.54 -2.12
C HIS A 69 -14.00 -5.39 -1.06
N ASP A 70 -14.24 -4.56 -0.04
CA ASP A 70 -13.33 -4.37 1.10
C ASP A 70 -14.08 -4.37 2.43
N CYS A 71 -13.42 -4.86 3.47
CA CYS A 71 -13.86 -4.75 4.85
C CYS A 71 -12.70 -4.18 5.68
N TYR A 72 -12.98 -3.16 6.47
CA TYR A 72 -12.02 -2.53 7.36
C TYR A 72 -12.57 -2.50 8.77
N ILE A 73 -11.80 -3.01 9.71
CA ILE A 73 -12.07 -2.97 11.13
C ILE A 73 -11.12 -1.94 11.76
N VAL A 74 -11.73 -0.92 12.35
CA VAL A 74 -11.03 0.14 13.07
C VAL A 74 -11.29 -0.07 14.56
N PRO A 75 -10.31 -0.52 15.34
CA PRO A 75 -10.51 -0.63 16.77
C PRO A 75 -10.57 0.76 17.41
N ASN A 76 -11.35 0.88 18.47
CA ASN A 76 -11.44 2.06 19.33
C ASN A 76 -11.19 1.62 20.77
N TYR A 77 -10.13 2.16 21.35
CA TYR A 77 -9.63 1.84 22.67
C TYR A 77 -9.71 3.06 23.59
N PRO A 78 -9.88 2.85 24.90
CA PRO A 78 -9.63 3.89 25.89
C PRO A 78 -8.21 4.46 25.77
N SER A 79 -8.08 5.78 25.89
CA SER A 79 -6.79 6.49 25.76
C SER A 79 -5.70 5.99 26.71
N HIS A 80 -6.06 5.57 27.92
CA HIS A 80 -5.12 5.08 28.94
C HIS A 80 -4.44 3.74 28.58
N LEU A 81 -4.89 3.06 27.51
CA LEU A 81 -4.22 1.88 26.99
C LEU A 81 -3.07 2.21 26.03
N PHE A 82 -3.00 3.45 25.53
CA PHE A 82 -1.95 3.85 24.61
C PHE A 82 -0.60 3.95 25.33
N SER A 83 0.40 3.25 24.81
CA SER A 83 1.77 3.30 25.32
C SER A 83 2.77 2.94 24.21
N GLN A 84 4.07 3.08 24.51
CA GLN A 84 5.14 2.65 23.60
C GLN A 84 5.07 1.18 23.17
N GLN A 85 4.41 0.32 23.97
CA GLN A 85 4.21 -1.09 23.63
C GLN A 85 3.25 -1.29 22.45
N TYR A 86 2.49 -0.26 22.07
CA TYR A 86 1.57 -0.30 20.93
C TYR A 86 2.29 -0.18 19.56
N LEU A 87 3.60 0.13 19.55
CA LEU A 87 4.38 0.31 18.33
C LEU A 87 4.23 -0.83 17.30
N PRO A 88 4.26 -2.13 17.65
CA PRO A 88 4.09 -3.20 16.67
C PRO A 88 2.76 -3.12 15.92
N HIS A 89 1.67 -2.74 16.60
CA HIS A 89 0.36 -2.55 15.98
C HIS A 89 0.33 -1.32 15.08
N LEU A 90 0.97 -0.22 15.50
CA LEU A 90 1.12 0.96 14.64
C LEU A 90 1.88 0.62 13.36
N ILE A 91 2.98 -0.13 13.44
CA ILE A 91 3.77 -0.55 12.26
C ILE A 91 2.94 -1.47 11.37
N PHE A 92 2.16 -2.38 11.95
CA PHE A 92 1.31 -3.30 11.20
C PHE A 92 0.26 -2.55 10.36
N GLU A 93 -0.37 -1.52 10.96
CA GLU A 93 -1.30 -0.64 10.27
C GLU A 93 -0.59 0.26 9.25
N LEU A 94 0.57 0.79 9.59
CA LEU A 94 1.38 1.63 8.70
C LEU A 94 1.79 0.87 7.43
N LYS A 95 2.18 -0.41 7.55
CA LYS A 95 2.49 -1.29 6.42
C LYS A 95 1.30 -1.52 5.49
N ARG A 96 0.07 -1.50 6.00
CA ARG A 96 -1.15 -1.54 5.18
C ARG A 96 -1.33 -0.26 4.35
N ARG A 97 -0.84 0.88 4.84
CA ARG A 97 -1.05 2.21 4.22
C ARG A 97 0.12 2.66 3.34
N THR A 98 1.34 2.21 3.60
CA THR A 98 2.53 2.61 2.82
C THR A 98 3.55 1.49 2.70
N ALA A 99 4.07 1.29 1.48
CA ALA A 99 5.09 0.29 1.19
C ALA A 99 6.44 0.63 1.86
N VAL A 100 6.73 1.90 2.15
CA VAL A 100 7.96 2.35 2.81
C VAL A 100 8.08 1.71 4.19
N ALA A 101 6.97 1.44 4.89
CA ALA A 101 7.03 0.85 6.22
C ALA A 101 7.56 -0.59 6.25
N ASN A 102 7.61 -1.28 5.11
CA ASN A 102 8.12 -2.65 5.02
C ASN A 102 9.63 -2.76 5.28
N GLY A 103 10.41 -1.71 4.96
CA GLY A 103 11.88 -1.75 5.06
C GLY A 103 12.50 -1.02 6.25
N PHE A 104 11.79 -0.07 6.86
CA PHE A 104 12.43 0.92 7.75
C PHE A 104 12.15 0.73 9.24
N PHE A 105 11.02 0.11 9.59
CA PHE A 105 10.58 -0.05 10.98
C PHE A 105 10.96 -1.41 11.58
N ALA A 106 11.81 -2.18 10.90
CA ALA A 106 12.34 -3.41 11.46
C ALA A 106 13.18 -3.11 12.71
N ASN A 107 12.86 -3.78 13.82
CA ASN A 107 13.54 -3.60 15.11
C ASN A 107 13.53 -2.15 15.64
N SER A 108 12.59 -1.31 15.19
CA SER A 108 12.43 0.04 15.73
C SER A 108 11.93 -0.01 17.17
N THR A 109 12.30 0.97 17.98
CA THR A 109 11.83 1.13 19.36
C THR A 109 10.99 2.41 19.47
N ALA A 110 10.15 2.50 20.49
CA ALA A 110 9.36 3.69 20.76
C ALA A 110 9.58 4.19 22.18
N PHE A 111 9.43 5.50 22.34
CA PHE A 111 9.32 6.17 23.63
C PHE A 111 8.11 7.09 23.58
N TYR A 112 7.28 7.07 24.62
CA TYR A 112 6.12 7.93 24.71
C TYR A 112 6.24 8.82 25.95
N ASP A 113 6.32 10.13 25.72
CA ASP A 113 6.19 11.14 26.76
C ASP A 113 4.72 11.54 26.87
N GLU A 114 4.02 10.95 27.84
CA GLU A 114 2.61 11.23 28.12
C GLU A 114 2.35 12.69 28.50
N ASN A 115 3.29 13.33 29.21
CA ASN A 115 3.13 14.73 29.65
C ASN A 115 3.39 15.71 28.50
N GLY A 116 4.40 15.41 27.67
CA GLY A 116 4.74 16.20 26.49
C GLY A 116 3.84 15.93 25.28
N GLY A 117 3.09 14.82 25.28
CA GLY A 117 2.28 14.39 24.14
C GLY A 117 3.12 14.05 22.91
N ILE A 118 4.34 13.51 23.11
CA ILE A 118 5.28 13.18 22.04
C ILE A 118 5.55 11.68 22.02
N PHE A 119 5.28 11.03 20.89
CA PHE A 119 5.60 9.64 20.61
C PHE A 119 6.77 9.57 19.62
N THR A 120 7.93 9.17 20.13
CA THR A 120 9.16 9.10 19.35
C THR A 120 9.41 7.67 18.91
N VAL A 121 9.46 7.45 17.60
CA VAL A 121 9.87 6.17 17.00
C VAL A 121 11.34 6.27 16.61
N ARG A 122 12.17 5.43 17.23
CA ARG A 122 13.58 5.30 16.90
C ARG A 122 13.79 4.16 15.91
N LEU A 123 14.23 4.52 14.72
CA LEU A 123 14.61 3.56 13.70
C LEU A 123 15.96 2.95 14.04
N ASN A 124 16.09 1.65 13.82
CA ASN A 124 17.39 0.97 13.77
C ASN A 124 18.07 1.12 12.40
N ASN A 125 17.48 1.95 11.53
CA ASN A 125 18.03 2.35 10.24
C ASN A 125 18.28 3.87 10.27
N PRO A 126 19.48 4.32 9.90
CA PRO A 126 19.81 5.74 9.89
C PRO A 126 19.26 6.56 8.72
N LEU A 127 18.59 5.92 7.76
CA LEU A 127 17.83 6.61 6.73
C LEU A 127 16.45 7.05 7.23
N GLU A 128 16.39 8.12 8.01
CA GLU A 128 15.13 8.68 8.52
C GLU A 128 14.36 9.54 7.51
N GLN A 129 15.02 10.02 6.43
CA GLN A 129 14.40 10.92 5.47
C GLN A 129 13.27 10.26 4.68
N LEU A 130 13.45 9.01 4.23
CA LEU A 130 12.43 8.35 3.40
C LEU A 130 11.10 8.11 4.17
N PRO A 131 11.12 7.62 5.43
CA PRO A 131 9.89 7.57 6.24
C PRO A 131 9.24 8.94 6.47
N LYS A 132 10.03 10.01 6.61
CA LYS A 132 9.52 11.38 6.76
C LYS A 132 8.86 11.87 5.48
N ASP A 133 9.54 11.73 4.34
CA ASP A 133 9.04 12.11 3.01
C ASP A 133 7.78 11.32 2.62
N ALA A 134 7.68 10.07 3.07
CA ALA A 134 6.51 9.21 2.86
C ALA A 134 5.32 9.53 3.80
N GLY A 135 5.45 10.55 4.65
CA GLY A 135 4.39 10.97 5.57
C GLY A 135 4.10 9.99 6.70
N CYS A 136 5.05 9.12 7.07
CA CYS A 136 4.81 8.10 8.10
C CYS A 136 4.42 8.70 9.45
N GLU A 137 4.98 9.85 9.83
CA GLU A 137 4.63 10.55 11.08
C GLU A 137 3.15 10.95 11.12
N ASP A 138 2.62 11.45 10.01
CA ASP A 138 1.22 11.87 9.89
C ASP A 138 0.28 10.67 9.89
N ILE A 139 0.64 9.60 9.18
CA ILE A 139 -0.14 8.37 9.16
C ILE A 139 -0.19 7.74 10.57
N LEU A 140 0.95 7.67 11.27
CA LEU A 140 1.00 7.16 12.64
C LEU A 140 0.14 8.01 13.59
N ARG A 141 0.19 9.33 13.45
CA ARG A 141 -0.66 10.25 14.22
C ARG A 141 -2.14 9.99 13.96
N GLU A 142 -2.52 9.81 12.70
CA GLU A 142 -3.91 9.53 12.31
C GLU A 142 -4.40 8.21 12.90
N ILE A 143 -3.56 7.17 12.91
CA ILE A 143 -3.89 5.88 13.52
C ILE A 143 -4.14 6.05 15.03
N ILE A 144 -3.23 6.72 15.74
CA ILE A 144 -3.36 6.96 17.19
C ILE A 144 -4.62 7.79 17.50
N GLN A 145 -4.87 8.83 16.70
CA GLN A 145 -6.06 9.67 16.86
C GLN A 145 -7.34 8.87 16.60
N THR A 146 -7.37 8.03 15.59
CA THR A 146 -8.56 7.26 15.22
C THR A 146 -8.86 6.18 16.25
N GLU A 147 -7.81 5.48 16.72
CA GLU A 147 -7.98 4.31 17.58
C GLU A 147 -8.08 4.66 19.06
N PHE A 148 -7.39 5.69 19.53
CA PHE A 148 -7.35 6.06 20.96
C PHE A 148 -7.99 7.42 21.25
N ASN A 149 -8.43 8.15 20.21
CA ASN A 149 -8.91 9.52 20.33
C ASN A 149 -7.88 10.47 21.00
N LEU A 150 -6.59 10.24 20.72
CA LEU A 150 -5.47 10.96 21.31
C LEU A 150 -4.73 11.80 20.26
N GLN A 151 -4.58 13.09 20.55
CA GLN A 151 -3.77 14.01 19.74
C GLN A 151 -2.31 13.95 20.21
N VAL A 152 -1.50 13.15 19.52
CA VAL A 152 -0.08 12.94 19.84
C VAL A 152 0.80 13.47 18.72
N ARG A 153 1.89 14.14 19.06
CA ARG A 153 2.94 14.47 18.09
C ARG A 153 3.82 13.25 17.89
N VAL A 154 3.91 12.76 16.65
CA VAL A 154 4.79 11.64 16.31
C VAL A 154 6.08 12.19 15.72
N GLN A 155 7.22 11.64 16.12
CA GLN A 155 8.53 11.99 15.58
C GLN A 155 9.32 10.72 15.27
N ILE A 156 9.92 10.68 14.09
CA ILE A 156 10.82 9.60 13.68
C ILE A 156 12.26 10.09 13.80
N GLN A 157 13.08 9.29 14.50
CA GLN A 157 14.50 9.56 14.72
C GLN A 157 15.33 8.36 14.30
N ALA A 158 16.41 8.61 13.56
CA ALA A 158 17.46 7.61 13.33
C ALA A 158 18.27 7.35 14.60
N SER A 159 18.52 6.08 14.93
CA SER A 159 19.53 5.68 15.91
C SER A 159 20.74 5.06 15.19
N GLY A 160 21.89 5.73 15.24
CA GLY A 160 23.16 5.21 14.74
C GLY A 160 23.65 5.81 13.42
N THR A 161 24.84 5.38 13.00
CA THR A 161 25.48 5.71 11.72
C THR A 161 25.09 4.69 10.65
N PHE A 162 24.81 5.14 9.41
CA PHE A 162 24.42 4.26 8.29
C PHE A 162 25.59 3.42 7.81
N ASP A 163 25.65 2.18 8.26
CA ASP A 163 26.47 1.15 7.65
C ASP A 163 25.69 0.54 6.48
N ALA A 164 25.83 1.18 5.32
CA ALA A 164 25.23 0.74 4.07
C ALA A 164 25.60 -0.72 3.75
N GLU A 165 26.86 -1.12 4.00
CA GLU A 165 27.36 -2.47 3.70
C GLU A 165 26.68 -3.53 4.55
N LYS A 166 26.45 -3.28 5.85
CA LYS A 166 25.69 -4.18 6.71
C LYS A 166 24.23 -4.32 6.28
N TYR A 167 23.55 -3.21 5.99
CA TYR A 167 22.16 -3.23 5.51
C TYR A 167 22.02 -4.02 4.20
N PHE A 168 22.93 -3.78 3.24
CA PHE A 168 22.95 -4.56 2.01
C PHE A 168 23.22 -6.04 2.29
N ARG A 169 24.17 -6.41 3.15
CA ARG A 169 24.43 -7.83 3.50
C ARG A 169 23.21 -8.54 4.09
N GLU A 170 22.49 -7.89 5.01
CA GLU A 170 21.35 -8.50 5.71
C GLU A 170 20.09 -8.59 4.84
N HIS A 171 19.95 -7.71 3.86
CA HIS A 171 18.79 -7.66 2.97
C HIS A 171 19.06 -8.14 1.52
N ASN A 172 20.27 -8.64 1.19
CA ASN A 172 20.63 -9.17 -0.14
C ASN A 172 20.30 -10.66 -0.38
N THR A 173 19.24 -11.22 0.19
CA THR A 173 18.78 -12.58 -0.21
C THR A 173 17.61 -12.57 -1.19
N ASN A 174 17.25 -11.42 -1.76
CA ASN A 174 16.55 -11.38 -3.04
C ASN A 174 17.09 -10.23 -3.88
N THR A 175 18.23 -10.46 -4.52
CA THR A 175 18.36 -9.94 -5.88
C THR A 175 17.21 -10.58 -6.67
N ILE A 176 16.09 -9.87 -6.79
CA ILE A 176 15.32 -9.97 -8.01
C ILE A 176 16.36 -9.67 -9.08
N ARG A 177 16.83 -10.71 -9.74
CA ARG A 177 17.44 -10.59 -11.05
C ARG A 177 16.32 -10.06 -11.94
N VAL A 178 16.06 -8.75 -11.86
CA VAL A 178 15.68 -8.03 -13.05
C VAL A 178 16.93 -8.16 -13.88
N ALA A 179 16.98 -9.21 -14.70
CA ALA A 179 17.79 -9.13 -15.89
C ALA A 179 17.35 -7.82 -16.50
N LEU A 180 18.18 -6.78 -16.38
CA LEU A 180 18.11 -5.66 -17.30
C LEU A 180 18.00 -6.36 -18.66
N PRO A 181 16.87 -6.22 -19.37
CA PRO A 181 16.83 -6.72 -20.74
C PRO A 181 18.10 -6.18 -21.39
N PRO A 182 18.86 -7.02 -22.11
CA PRO A 182 20.15 -6.62 -22.66
C PRO A 182 19.96 -5.23 -23.25
N GLU A 183 20.78 -4.29 -22.77
CA GLU A 183 20.70 -2.89 -23.15
C GLU A 183 20.53 -2.88 -24.67
N LYS A 184 19.30 -2.63 -25.15
CA LYS A 184 19.13 -2.46 -26.58
C LYS A 184 20.06 -1.29 -26.87
N PRO A 185 21.03 -1.45 -27.79
CA PRO A 185 21.97 -0.39 -28.08
C PRO A 185 21.13 0.86 -28.28
N ALA A 186 21.45 1.92 -27.52
CA ALA A 186 20.74 3.19 -27.59
C ALA A 186 20.52 3.49 -29.08
N PRO A 187 19.31 3.88 -29.51
CA PRO A 187 19.08 4.19 -30.90
C PRO A 187 20.10 5.27 -31.23
N VAL A 188 21.07 4.92 -32.09
CA VAL A 188 21.99 5.89 -32.62
C VAL A 188 21.09 6.85 -33.36
N ILE A 189 20.91 8.04 -32.79
CA ILE A 189 20.31 9.16 -33.50
C ILE A 189 21.34 9.51 -34.57
N ARG A 190 21.28 8.80 -35.70
CA ARG A 190 21.93 9.24 -36.92
C ARG A 190 21.05 10.37 -37.43
N SER A 191 21.47 11.58 -37.10
CA SER A 191 21.07 12.79 -37.81
C SER A 191 21.08 12.48 -39.30
N ALA A 192 19.94 12.70 -39.95
CA ALA A 192 19.84 12.61 -41.40
C ALA A 192 20.83 13.61 -42.00
N LEU A 193 21.92 13.11 -42.60
CA LEU A 193 22.71 13.69 -43.69
C LEU A 193 23.98 12.84 -43.89
N SER A 194 23.82 11.65 -44.49
CA SER A 194 24.80 11.02 -45.39
C SER A 194 24.20 9.75 -46.01
N GLU A 195 24.03 9.80 -47.35
CA GLU A 195 23.93 8.74 -48.37
C GLU A 195 23.91 7.28 -47.87
N GLU A 196 22.92 6.44 -48.19
CA GLU A 196 22.74 5.80 -49.50
C GLU A 196 21.31 5.18 -49.58
N THR A 197 20.55 5.55 -50.61
CA THR A 197 19.14 5.17 -50.84
C THR A 197 19.03 3.76 -51.42
N ALA A 198 18.31 2.85 -50.77
CA ALA A 198 17.71 1.70 -51.48
C ALA A 198 16.36 2.16 -52.08
N PRO A 199 16.12 1.99 -53.39
CA PRO A 199 14.93 2.54 -54.03
C PRO A 199 13.66 1.79 -53.60
N ALA A 200 12.57 2.54 -53.47
CA ALA A 200 11.23 1.96 -53.40
C ALA A 200 10.93 1.22 -54.71
N VAL A 201 10.55 -0.05 -54.63
CA VAL A 201 10.17 -0.85 -55.81
C VAL A 201 8.69 -0.61 -56.07
N ILE A 202 8.38 0.04 -57.19
CA ILE A 202 7.02 0.18 -57.71
C ILE A 202 6.74 -1.09 -58.52
N ASN A 203 5.67 -1.81 -58.19
CA ASN A 203 5.24 -2.97 -58.96
C ASN A 203 4.50 -2.47 -60.22
N GLU A 204 5.08 -2.71 -61.40
CA GLU A 204 4.58 -2.15 -62.67
C GLU A 204 3.17 -2.62 -63.04
N ASP A 205 2.71 -3.76 -62.51
CA ASP A 205 1.37 -4.30 -62.76
C ASP A 205 0.28 -3.75 -61.79
N ALA A 206 0.66 -3.04 -60.72
CA ALA A 206 -0.29 -2.47 -59.74
C ALA A 206 0.27 -1.20 -59.06
N PRO A 207 0.30 -0.05 -59.76
CA PRO A 207 0.99 1.16 -59.30
C PRO A 207 0.38 1.84 -58.06
N HIS A 208 -0.80 1.40 -57.63
CA HIS A 208 -1.50 1.90 -56.44
C HIS A 208 -1.16 1.10 -55.18
N ILE A 209 -0.25 0.11 -55.25
CA ILE A 209 0.22 -0.65 -54.10
C ILE A 209 1.69 -0.30 -53.83
N VAL A 210 1.96 0.25 -52.65
CA VAL A 210 3.31 0.61 -52.20
C VAL A 210 3.71 -0.29 -51.04
N ILE A 211 4.90 -0.89 -51.12
CA ILE A 211 5.45 -1.78 -50.10
C ILE A 211 6.54 -1.04 -49.34
N ALA A 212 6.36 -0.88 -48.02
CA ALA A 212 7.37 -0.32 -47.13
C ALA A 212 7.65 -1.32 -46.00
N GLY A 213 8.82 -1.97 -46.06
CA GLY A 213 9.16 -3.04 -45.13
C GLY A 213 8.27 -4.27 -45.33
N LYS A 214 7.54 -4.70 -44.28
CA LYS A 214 6.58 -5.84 -44.33
C LYS A 214 5.12 -5.41 -44.52
N MET A 215 4.86 -4.13 -44.78
CA MET A 215 3.52 -3.57 -44.88
C MET A 215 3.21 -3.21 -46.34
N GLU A 216 1.97 -3.53 -46.75
CA GLU A 216 1.42 -3.18 -48.07
C GLU A 216 0.38 -2.08 -47.91
N PHE A 217 0.54 -0.99 -48.66
CA PHE A 217 -0.35 0.16 -48.64
C PHE A 217 -1.05 0.29 -49.99
N ASN A 218 -2.39 0.23 -49.99
CA ASN A 218 -3.18 0.59 -51.16
C ASN A 218 -3.51 2.09 -51.11
N ILE A 219 -2.97 2.85 -52.05
CA ILE A 219 -3.09 4.31 -52.12
C ILE A 219 -4.11 4.77 -53.18
N SER A 220 -4.97 3.88 -53.67
CA SER A 220 -6.00 4.23 -54.66
C SER A 220 -7.04 5.24 -54.17
N ALA A 221 -7.23 5.37 -52.84
CA ALA A 221 -8.16 6.32 -52.23
C ALA A 221 -7.64 6.79 -50.85
N PRO A 222 -6.77 7.81 -50.79
CA PRO A 222 -6.24 8.30 -49.53
C PRO A 222 -7.33 9.04 -48.72
N GLU A 223 -7.60 8.57 -47.50
CA GLU A 223 -8.44 9.31 -46.54
C GLU A 223 -7.58 10.19 -45.62
N LEU A 224 -7.99 11.45 -45.45
CA LEU A 224 -7.39 12.37 -44.49
C LEU A 224 -7.83 12.00 -43.08
N ILE A 225 -6.91 11.44 -42.28
CA ILE A 225 -7.13 11.16 -40.87
C ILE A 225 -6.65 12.36 -40.05
N TYR A 226 -7.58 13.16 -39.51
CA TYR A 226 -7.27 14.14 -38.49
C TYR A 226 -7.23 13.46 -37.11
N GLY A 227 -6.07 13.48 -36.46
CA GLY A 227 -5.96 13.06 -35.07
C GLY A 227 -6.69 14.05 -34.16
N LYS A 228 -7.63 13.57 -33.34
CA LYS A 228 -8.17 14.36 -32.23
C LYS A 228 -7.08 14.43 -31.15
N SER A 229 -6.66 15.64 -30.77
CA SER A 229 -5.90 15.88 -29.53
C SER A 229 -6.70 15.47 -28.30
#